data_AF-A0A2P1PQV7-F1
#
_entry.id   AF-A0A2P1PQV7-F1
#
_cell.length_a   1.000
_cell.length_b   1.000
_cell.length_c   1.000
_cell.angle_alpha   90.00
_cell.angle_beta   90.00
_cell.angle_gamma   90.00
#
_symmetry.space_group_name_H-M   'P 1'
#
loop_
_entity.id
_entity.type
_entity.pdbx_description
1 polymer ?
#
loop_
_entity_poly.entity_id
_entity_poly.type
_entity_poly.pdbx_seq_one_letter_code
_entity_poly.pdbx_strand_id
1 'polypeptide(L)'
;MLQLSLIPRVVAPWLGIPFALATALAPQIGLAADGKALFEATCIACHGATGQGTIPGVPDLKPRMTKSDKELIRSILDGFQTSGSPMAMPAKGGNPKLTEADAQALVTYLRQLTTTSSPPPDPAPASDSQTVPAEAGLPAGATPIRALSDAALFARGAKAWAETCARCHAMRDPKDLTDAQWTVAVTHMRLRAGLDGQTAREITDFLTSSN
;
A
#
# COMPACT_ATOMS: atom_id res chain seq x y z
N MET A 1 11.05 -69.53 41.15
CA MET A 1 11.51 -70.55 40.18
C MET A 1 10.46 -70.62 39.08
N LEU A 2 10.89 -70.55 37.80
CA LEU A 2 10.09 -70.69 36.56
C LEU A 2 9.05 -69.55 36.32
N GLN A 3 8.90 -68.91 35.16
CA GLN A 3 9.22 -69.27 33.77
C GLN A 3 9.69 -68.05 32.96
N LEU A 4 10.72 -68.27 32.16
CA LEU A 4 11.26 -67.36 31.14
C LEU A 4 10.46 -67.59 29.83
N SER A 5 9.56 -66.68 29.49
CA SER A 5 8.83 -66.73 28.21
C SER A 5 9.53 -65.87 27.15
N LEU A 6 10.14 -66.56 26.19
CA LEU A 6 10.63 -66.07 24.91
C LEU A 6 9.50 -65.40 24.11
N ILE A 7 9.71 -64.17 23.65
CA ILE A 7 8.89 -63.52 22.61
C ILE A 7 9.76 -63.43 21.34
N PRO A 8 9.32 -63.97 20.18
CA PRO A 8 10.09 -63.95 18.95
C PRO A 8 10.11 -62.57 18.31
N ARG A 9 11.29 -62.16 17.82
CA ARG A 9 11.50 -60.93 17.04
C ARG A 9 10.84 -61.09 15.68
N VAL A 10 9.79 -60.31 15.43
CA VAL A 10 9.19 -60.18 14.10
C VAL A 10 10.00 -59.15 13.31
N VAL A 11 10.66 -59.60 12.24
CA VAL A 11 11.41 -58.76 11.31
C VAL A 11 10.42 -58.30 10.22
N ALA A 12 10.05 -57.02 10.22
CA ALA A 12 9.24 -56.45 9.15
C ALA A 12 10.15 -55.91 8.02
N PRO A 13 9.90 -56.23 6.74
CA PRO A 13 10.70 -55.73 5.64
C PRO A 13 10.29 -54.29 5.29
N TRP A 14 11.28 -53.43 5.24
CA TRP A 14 11.16 -52.05 4.79
C TRP A 14 10.94 -52.04 3.27
N LEU A 15 9.68 -51.97 2.82
CA LEU A 15 9.38 -51.57 1.45
C LEU A 15 9.57 -50.04 1.35
N GLY A 16 10.63 -49.65 0.67
CA GLY A 16 10.91 -48.25 0.32
C GLY A 16 9.89 -47.73 -0.68
N ILE A 17 9.22 -46.64 -0.32
CA ILE A 17 8.46 -45.79 -1.24
C ILE A 17 9.43 -44.67 -1.66
N PRO A 18 9.80 -44.53 -2.95
CA PRO A 18 10.53 -43.36 -3.39
C PRO A 18 9.57 -42.17 -3.34
N PHE A 19 9.79 -41.28 -2.37
CA PHE A 19 9.08 -40.00 -2.29
C PHE A 19 9.61 -39.12 -3.43
N ALA A 20 8.98 -39.22 -4.60
CA ALA A 20 9.21 -38.26 -5.68
C ALA A 20 8.74 -36.89 -5.18
N LEU A 21 9.69 -36.01 -4.84
CA LEU A 21 9.43 -34.59 -4.61
C LEU A 21 9.07 -33.95 -5.95
N ALA A 22 7.79 -34.02 -6.32
CA ALA A 22 7.22 -33.15 -7.32
C ALA A 22 7.11 -31.74 -6.72
N THR A 23 8.12 -30.90 -6.96
CA THR A 23 8.01 -29.46 -6.73
C THR A 23 7.01 -28.89 -7.74
N ALA A 24 5.73 -28.83 -7.35
CA ALA A 24 4.73 -28.09 -8.08
C ALA A 24 5.09 -26.59 -8.01
N LEU A 25 5.65 -26.05 -9.10
CA LEU A 25 5.69 -24.61 -9.31
C LEU A 25 4.26 -24.16 -9.61
N ALA A 26 3.48 -23.87 -8.55
CA ALA A 26 2.26 -23.10 -8.71
C ALA A 26 2.66 -21.71 -9.23
N PRO A 27 2.00 -21.19 -10.29
CA PRO A 27 2.20 -19.80 -10.68
C PRO A 27 1.78 -18.95 -9.49
N GLN A 28 2.72 -18.14 -9.00
CA GLN A 28 2.42 -17.09 -8.04
C GLN A 28 1.63 -16.04 -8.82
N ILE A 29 0.32 -16.22 -8.93
CA ILE A 29 -0.57 -15.14 -9.35
C ILE A 29 -0.45 -14.14 -8.20
N GLY A 30 0.50 -13.21 -8.32
CA GLY A 30 0.66 -12.14 -7.37
C GLY A 30 -0.71 -11.50 -7.19
N LEU A 31 -1.18 -11.43 -5.95
CA LEU A 31 -2.37 -10.68 -5.60
C LEU A 31 -2.17 -9.28 -6.18
N ALA A 32 -2.85 -8.98 -7.28
CA ALA A 32 -2.82 -7.66 -7.86
C ALA A 32 -3.31 -6.72 -6.76
N ALA A 33 -2.51 -5.69 -6.45
CA ALA A 33 -2.89 -4.75 -5.40
C ALA A 33 -4.23 -4.09 -5.78
N ASP A 34 -5.00 -3.69 -4.77
CA ASP A 34 -6.29 -3.01 -4.97
C ASP A 34 -6.09 -1.80 -5.90
N GLY A 35 -6.74 -1.84 -7.08
CA GLY A 35 -6.66 -0.80 -8.09
C GLY A 35 -7.09 0.57 -7.58
N LYS A 36 -8.01 0.62 -6.59
CA LYS A 36 -8.40 1.86 -5.93
C LYS A 36 -7.26 2.43 -5.09
N ALA A 37 -6.68 1.61 -4.21
CA ALA A 37 -5.56 2.02 -3.36
C ALA A 37 -4.36 2.46 -4.21
N LEU A 38 -4.06 1.77 -5.31
CA LEU A 38 -3.00 2.15 -6.24
C LEU A 38 -3.27 3.50 -6.91
N PHE A 39 -4.51 3.74 -7.34
CA PHE A 39 -4.91 5.00 -7.98
C PHE A 39 -4.83 6.17 -7.00
N GLU A 40 -5.31 5.98 -5.77
CA GLU A 40 -5.23 6.96 -4.68
C GLU A 40 -3.78 7.26 -4.27
N ALA A 41 -2.91 6.25 -4.26
CA ALA A 41 -1.51 6.44 -3.88
C ALA A 41 -0.66 7.08 -5.00
N THR A 42 -0.96 6.80 -6.27
CA THR A 42 -0.05 7.10 -7.39
C THR A 42 -0.63 8.11 -8.39
N CYS A 43 -1.91 8.02 -8.73
CA CYS A 43 -2.46 8.68 -9.93
C CYS A 43 -3.29 9.92 -9.59
N ILE A 44 -3.88 9.97 -8.38
CA ILE A 44 -4.84 11.00 -7.98
C ILE A 44 -4.27 12.42 -7.98
N ALA A 45 -2.96 12.57 -7.76
CA ALA A 45 -2.30 13.87 -7.69
C ALA A 45 -2.44 14.68 -8.99
N CYS A 46 -2.49 13.98 -10.13
CA CYS A 46 -2.64 14.59 -11.46
C CYS A 46 -4.05 14.38 -12.02
N HIS A 47 -4.59 13.17 -11.89
CA HIS A 47 -5.87 12.80 -12.50
C HIS A 47 -7.09 13.12 -11.63
N GLY A 48 -6.90 13.50 -10.37
CA GLY A 48 -7.99 13.80 -9.44
C GLY A 48 -8.74 12.55 -8.97
N ALA A 49 -9.52 12.70 -7.89
CA ALA A 49 -10.27 11.60 -7.28
C ALA A 49 -11.26 10.92 -8.25
N THR A 50 -11.76 11.68 -9.23
CA THR A 50 -12.76 11.26 -10.20
C THR A 50 -12.18 10.99 -11.59
N GLY A 51 -10.86 11.12 -11.78
CA GLY A 51 -10.22 10.96 -13.08
C GLY A 51 -10.41 12.12 -14.06
N GLN A 52 -11.02 13.24 -13.64
CA GLN A 52 -11.31 14.40 -14.50
C GLN A 52 -10.08 15.27 -14.81
N GLY A 53 -8.95 15.03 -14.14
CA GLY A 53 -7.78 15.90 -14.18
C GLY A 53 -7.93 17.09 -13.24
N THR A 54 -6.91 17.35 -12.41
CA THR A 54 -6.93 18.46 -11.43
C THR A 54 -5.93 19.57 -11.73
N ILE A 55 -5.12 19.40 -12.78
CA ILE A 55 -4.04 20.32 -13.13
C ILE A 55 -4.09 20.65 -14.64
N PRO A 56 -3.67 21.87 -15.03
CA PRO A 56 -3.64 22.26 -16.44
C PRO A 56 -2.85 21.26 -17.29
N GLY A 57 -3.47 20.75 -18.34
CA GLY A 57 -2.84 19.78 -19.24
C GLY A 57 -3.11 18.31 -18.96
N VAL A 58 -3.80 17.97 -17.87
CA VAL A 58 -4.23 16.58 -17.62
C VAL A 58 -5.70 16.44 -18.03
N PRO A 59 -6.01 15.72 -19.13
CA PRO A 59 -7.38 15.57 -19.60
C PRO A 59 -8.17 14.55 -18.75
N ASP A 60 -9.50 14.61 -18.89
CA ASP A 60 -10.42 13.60 -18.36
C ASP A 60 -10.03 12.19 -18.88
N LEU A 61 -10.00 11.20 -17.98
CA LEU A 61 -9.71 9.82 -18.29
C LEU A 61 -10.88 9.10 -18.99
N LYS A 62 -12.11 9.57 -18.82
CA LYS A 62 -13.33 8.92 -19.33
C LYS A 62 -13.30 8.66 -20.85
N PRO A 63 -12.92 9.62 -21.72
CA PRO A 63 -12.80 9.34 -23.16
C PRO A 63 -11.82 8.23 -23.50
N ARG A 64 -10.76 8.06 -22.69
CA ARG A 64 -9.71 7.06 -22.91
C ARG A 64 -10.18 5.64 -22.59
N MET A 65 -11.24 5.47 -21.81
CA MET A 65 -11.78 4.15 -21.48
C MET A 65 -12.43 3.42 -22.66
N THR A 66 -12.55 4.07 -23.82
CA THR A 66 -12.94 3.42 -25.09
C THR A 66 -11.83 2.53 -25.67
N LYS A 67 -10.58 2.69 -25.21
CA LYS A 67 -9.43 1.92 -25.67
C LYS A 67 -9.43 0.49 -25.11
N SER A 68 -8.62 -0.37 -25.73
CA SER A 68 -8.40 -1.74 -25.24
C SER A 68 -7.59 -1.74 -23.95
N ASP A 69 -7.79 -2.75 -23.09
CA ASP A 69 -7.03 -2.88 -21.84
C ASP A 69 -5.53 -2.96 -22.11
N LYS A 70 -5.11 -3.68 -23.16
CA LYS A 70 -3.71 -3.76 -23.58
C LYS A 70 -3.10 -2.39 -23.92
N GLU A 71 -3.88 -1.47 -24.47
CA GLU A 71 -3.41 -0.11 -24.79
C GLU A 71 -3.37 0.77 -23.53
N LEU A 72 -4.35 0.62 -22.65
CA LEU A 72 -4.40 1.34 -21.37
C LEU A 72 -3.26 0.92 -20.43
N ILE A 73 -3.00 -0.39 -20.32
CA ILE A 73 -1.92 -0.92 -19.51
C ILE A 73 -0.57 -0.43 -20.03
N ARG A 74 -0.33 -0.50 -21.35
CA ARG A 74 0.89 0.08 -21.94
C ARG A 74 1.04 1.56 -21.65
N SER A 75 -0.05 2.32 -21.76
CA SER A 75 -0.06 3.75 -21.43
C SER A 75 0.33 4.01 -19.97
N ILE A 76 -0.12 3.16 -19.04
CA ILE A 76 0.22 3.25 -17.62
C ILE A 76 1.69 2.90 -17.38
N LEU A 77 2.18 1.82 -17.99
CA LEU A 77 3.53 1.32 -17.74
C LEU A 77 4.61 2.16 -18.40
N ASP A 78 4.41 2.54 -19.66
CA ASP A 78 5.42 3.22 -20.47
C ASP A 78 5.31 4.75 -20.36
N GLY A 79 4.13 5.25 -19.95
CA GLY A 79 3.84 6.68 -20.05
C GLY A 79 3.68 7.14 -21.49
N PHE A 80 3.31 8.40 -21.69
CA PHE A 80 3.21 9.02 -23.01
C PHE A 80 3.05 10.53 -22.90
N GLN A 81 3.36 11.25 -23.98
CA GLN A 81 3.04 12.67 -24.11
C GLN A 81 1.75 12.83 -24.92
N THR A 82 0.80 13.62 -24.43
CA THR A 82 -0.39 13.98 -25.21
C THR A 82 -0.09 15.27 -25.96
N SER A 83 -0.42 15.32 -27.26
CA SER A 83 -0.25 16.53 -28.05
C SER A 83 -1.00 17.70 -27.41
N GLY A 84 -0.31 18.83 -27.21
CA GLY A 84 -0.86 20.03 -26.56
C GLY A 84 -0.89 19.99 -25.03
N SER A 85 -0.44 18.91 -24.38
CA SER A 85 -0.29 18.87 -22.93
C SER A 85 1.09 19.38 -22.51
N PRO A 86 1.19 20.33 -21.56
CA PRO A 86 2.46 20.83 -21.04
C PRO A 86 3.27 19.77 -20.28
N MET A 87 2.64 18.67 -19.86
CA MET A 87 3.27 17.60 -19.10
C MET A 87 2.99 16.23 -19.72
N ALA A 88 4.02 15.40 -19.80
CA ALA A 88 3.89 14.00 -20.19
C ALA A 88 3.30 13.19 -19.03
N MET A 89 2.51 12.17 -19.33
CA MET A 89 2.17 11.13 -18.37
C MET A 89 3.43 10.28 -18.12
N PRO A 90 3.95 10.22 -16.89
CA PRO A 90 5.16 9.47 -16.59
C PRO A 90 4.92 7.96 -16.65
N ALA A 91 5.96 7.23 -17.03
CA ALA A 91 5.99 5.77 -16.92
C ALA A 91 5.61 5.33 -15.50
N LYS A 92 4.71 4.36 -15.40
CA LYS A 92 4.17 3.82 -14.15
C LYS A 92 3.55 4.87 -13.22
N GLY A 93 3.09 6.00 -13.75
CA GLY A 93 2.60 7.11 -12.93
C GLY A 93 3.66 7.71 -11.99
N GLY A 94 4.96 7.49 -12.27
CA GLY A 94 6.06 7.91 -11.40
C GLY A 94 6.39 6.92 -10.29
N ASN A 95 5.67 5.80 -10.17
CA ASN A 95 5.95 4.75 -9.19
C ASN A 95 6.77 3.62 -9.83
N PRO A 96 8.09 3.53 -9.61
CA PRO A 96 8.93 2.51 -10.26
C PRO A 96 8.56 1.07 -9.86
N LYS A 97 7.89 0.89 -8.72
CA LYS A 97 7.48 -0.41 -8.18
C LYS A 97 6.24 -0.99 -8.84
N LEU A 98 5.51 -0.21 -9.64
CA LEU A 98 4.27 -0.64 -10.27
C LEU A 98 4.54 -1.77 -11.29
N THR A 99 3.78 -2.85 -11.19
CA THR A 99 3.90 -4.03 -12.05
C THR A 99 2.81 -4.07 -13.13
N GLU A 100 2.93 -4.98 -14.10
CA GLU A 100 1.88 -5.24 -15.08
C GLU A 100 0.56 -5.65 -14.41
N ALA A 101 0.62 -6.46 -13.35
CA ALA A 101 -0.57 -6.88 -12.59
C ALA A 101 -1.24 -5.68 -11.90
N ASP A 102 -0.46 -4.75 -11.35
CA ASP A 102 -0.97 -3.52 -10.75
C ASP A 102 -1.63 -2.62 -11.82
N ALA A 103 -1.03 -2.54 -13.01
CA ALA A 103 -1.60 -1.78 -14.12
C ALA A 103 -2.93 -2.40 -14.61
N GLN A 104 -3.07 -3.72 -14.58
CA GLN A 104 -4.34 -4.39 -14.86
C GLN A 104 -5.41 -4.03 -13.83
N ALA A 105 -5.09 -4.11 -12.52
CA ALA A 105 -6.00 -3.72 -11.46
C ALA A 105 -6.43 -2.24 -11.56
N LEU A 106 -5.49 -1.36 -11.90
CA LEU A 106 -5.77 0.05 -12.18
C LEU A 106 -6.76 0.23 -13.33
N VAL A 107 -6.59 -0.47 -14.45
CA VAL A 107 -7.52 -0.37 -15.59
C VAL A 107 -8.92 -0.84 -15.20
N THR A 108 -9.03 -1.95 -14.45
CA THR A 108 -10.32 -2.41 -13.91
C THR A 108 -10.99 -1.34 -13.06
N TYR A 109 -10.25 -0.73 -12.12
CA TYR A 109 -10.77 0.34 -11.27
C TYR A 109 -11.16 1.59 -12.07
N LEU A 110 -10.34 2.03 -13.02
CA LEU A 110 -10.60 3.22 -13.84
C LEU A 110 -11.87 3.08 -14.69
N ARG A 111 -12.17 1.88 -15.20
CA ARG A 111 -13.43 1.62 -15.88
C ARG A 111 -14.62 1.83 -14.95
N GLN A 112 -14.56 1.31 -13.71
CA GLN A 112 -15.62 1.48 -12.73
C GLN A 112 -15.78 2.95 -12.29
N LEU A 113 -14.65 3.64 -12.07
CA LEU A 113 -14.59 5.04 -11.65
C LEU A 113 -15.20 6.00 -12.68
N THR A 114 -15.01 5.75 -13.97
CA THR A 114 -15.45 6.65 -15.04
C THR A 114 -16.87 6.37 -15.56
N THR A 115 -17.40 5.18 -15.29
CA THR A 115 -18.80 4.82 -15.58
C THR A 115 -19.76 5.26 -14.50
N THR A 116 -19.28 5.38 -13.25
CA THR A 116 -20.11 5.72 -12.09
C THR A 116 -19.77 7.14 -11.66
N SER A 117 -20.75 8.06 -11.66
CA SER A 117 -20.52 9.44 -11.18
C SER A 117 -20.25 9.53 -9.66
N SER A 118 -20.14 8.39 -8.98
CA SER A 118 -19.70 8.23 -7.59
C SER A 118 -18.59 7.19 -7.56
N PRO A 119 -17.57 7.35 -6.69
CA PRO A 119 -16.56 6.32 -6.48
C PRO A 119 -17.24 4.97 -6.23
N PRO A 120 -16.74 3.86 -6.81
CA PRO A 120 -17.20 2.53 -6.44
C PRO A 120 -17.16 2.42 -4.91
N PRO A 121 -18.19 1.84 -4.26
CA PRO A 121 -18.08 1.54 -2.84
C PRO A 121 -16.82 0.70 -2.64
N ASP A 122 -16.07 1.00 -1.57
CA ASP A 122 -14.89 0.22 -1.23
C ASP A 122 -15.23 -1.27 -1.34
N PRO A 123 -14.36 -2.10 -1.95
CA PRO A 123 -14.57 -3.53 -1.85
C PRO A 123 -14.74 -3.83 -0.37
N ALA A 124 -15.91 -4.36 -0.01
CA ALA A 124 -16.15 -4.83 1.35
C ALA A 124 -14.93 -5.64 1.74
N PRO A 125 -14.32 -5.37 2.91
CA PRO A 125 -13.06 -6.02 3.27
C PRO A 125 -13.25 -7.51 3.06
N ALA A 126 -12.38 -8.10 2.24
CA ALA A 126 -12.28 -9.54 2.16
C ALA A 126 -12.15 -10.01 3.61
N SER A 127 -13.21 -10.68 4.09
CA SER A 127 -13.34 -11.09 5.48
C SER A 127 -12.43 -12.30 5.67
N ASP A 128 -11.13 -12.05 5.72
CA ASP A 128 -10.22 -12.94 6.40
C ASP A 128 -10.38 -12.63 7.89
N SER A 129 -11.49 -13.14 8.43
CA SER A 129 -11.66 -13.36 9.85
C SER A 129 -10.58 -14.34 10.31
N GLN A 130 -9.36 -13.86 10.49
CA GLN A 130 -8.50 -14.41 11.52
C GLN A 130 -9.18 -14.07 12.84
N THR A 131 -9.95 -15.05 13.29
CA THR A 131 -10.58 -15.12 14.60
C THR A 131 -9.48 -14.88 15.62
N VAL A 132 -9.45 -13.69 16.23
CA VAL A 132 -8.78 -13.50 17.51
C VAL A 132 -9.65 -14.22 18.55
N PRO A 133 -9.17 -15.29 19.21
CA PRO A 133 -9.93 -15.91 20.28
C PRO A 133 -10.09 -14.92 21.43
N ALA A 134 -11.32 -14.84 21.93
CA ALA A 134 -11.65 -14.13 23.15
C ALA A 134 -10.81 -14.68 24.33
N GLU A 135 -10.10 -13.75 24.98
CA GLU A 135 -9.79 -13.68 26.40
C GLU A 135 -9.79 -15.01 27.19
N ALA A 136 -8.62 -15.66 27.23
CA ALA A 136 -8.18 -16.43 28.38
C ALA A 136 -7.14 -15.60 29.13
N GLY A 137 -7.29 -15.52 30.45
CA GLY A 137 -6.65 -14.54 31.34
C GLY A 137 -5.16 -14.27 31.09
N LEU A 138 -4.82 -12.99 31.14
CA LEU A 138 -3.45 -12.48 31.13
C LEU A 138 -2.66 -13.05 32.34
N PRO A 139 -1.48 -13.66 32.14
CA PRO A 139 -0.51 -13.75 33.21
C PRO A 139 0.01 -12.34 33.53
N ALA A 140 0.06 -12.01 34.82
CA ALA A 140 0.70 -10.82 35.34
C ALA A 140 2.16 -10.74 34.82
N GLY A 141 2.41 -9.85 33.86
CA GLY A 141 3.73 -9.71 33.25
C GLY A 141 3.82 -8.89 31.96
N ALA A 142 2.70 -8.45 31.36
CA ALA A 142 2.76 -7.55 30.20
C ALA A 142 2.91 -6.08 30.64
N THR A 143 4.12 -5.55 30.46
CA THR A 143 4.49 -4.15 30.69
C THR A 143 3.57 -3.21 29.88
N PRO A 144 3.05 -2.11 30.46
CA PRO A 144 2.16 -1.21 29.76
C PRO A 144 2.89 -0.48 28.63
N ILE A 145 2.09 0.01 27.68
CA ILE A 145 2.42 1.00 26.64
C ILE A 145 2.93 2.27 27.34
N ARG A 146 4.16 2.26 27.82
CA ARG A 146 4.79 3.39 28.52
C ARG A 146 5.57 4.19 27.49
N ALA A 147 5.18 5.46 27.38
CA ALA A 147 5.94 6.60 26.85
C ALA A 147 7.13 6.22 25.97
N LEU A 148 6.91 6.18 24.65
CA LEU A 148 8.01 6.31 23.71
C LEU A 148 8.74 7.62 24.06
N SER A 149 10.07 7.56 24.16
CA SER A 149 10.86 8.74 24.46
C SER A 149 10.63 9.82 23.41
N ASP A 150 10.82 11.09 23.78
CA ASP A 150 10.69 12.22 22.86
C ASP A 150 11.59 12.04 21.62
N ALA A 151 12.77 11.45 21.80
CA ALA A 151 13.67 11.09 20.71
C ALA A 151 13.08 10.04 19.75
N ALA A 152 12.36 9.04 20.27
CA ALA A 152 11.70 8.03 19.45
C ALA A 152 10.48 8.60 18.69
N LEU A 153 9.77 9.56 19.29
CA LEU A 153 8.67 10.30 18.63
C LEU A 153 9.21 11.19 17.51
N PHE A 154 10.25 11.97 17.80
CA PHE A 154 10.94 12.82 16.82
C PHE A 154 11.45 12.01 15.63
N ALA A 155 12.11 10.87 15.87
CA ALA A 155 12.63 10.02 14.80
C ALA A 155 11.53 9.46 13.89
N ARG A 156 10.35 9.13 14.45
CA ARG A 156 9.20 8.69 13.65
C ARG A 156 8.61 9.82 12.82
N GLY A 157 8.46 11.01 13.40
CA GLY A 157 8.04 12.21 12.68
C GLY A 157 8.95 12.55 11.50
N ALA A 158 10.27 12.56 11.73
CA ALA A 158 11.28 12.81 10.70
C ALA A 158 11.23 11.78 9.56
N LYS A 159 11.09 10.50 9.91
CA LYS A 159 10.96 9.42 8.94
C LYS A 159 9.67 9.55 8.13
N ALA A 160 8.54 9.74 8.80
CA ALA A 160 7.25 9.88 8.14
C ALA A 160 7.24 11.10 7.20
N TRP A 161 7.84 12.23 7.62
CA TRP A 161 8.06 13.41 6.78
C TRP A 161 8.87 13.08 5.52
N ALA A 162 10.01 12.41 5.68
CA ALA A 162 10.89 12.04 4.57
C ALA A 162 10.23 11.11 3.54
N GLU A 163 9.50 10.10 4.01
CA GLU A 163 8.87 9.08 3.16
C GLU A 163 7.58 9.57 2.50
N THR A 164 6.91 10.55 3.12
CA THR A 164 5.57 10.99 2.70
C THR A 164 5.59 12.23 1.83
N CYS A 165 6.46 13.21 2.12
CA CYS A 165 6.21 14.58 1.68
C CYS A 165 6.92 14.93 0.36
N ALA A 166 8.15 14.42 0.18
CA ALA A 166 8.91 14.62 -1.07
C ALA A 166 8.24 13.99 -2.30
N ARG A 167 7.23 13.14 -2.11
CA ARG A 167 6.51 12.49 -3.21
C ARG A 167 5.63 13.45 -4.02
N CYS A 168 5.22 14.58 -3.44
CA CYS A 168 4.28 15.51 -4.06
C CYS A 168 4.91 16.87 -4.39
N HIS A 169 5.88 17.33 -3.59
CA HIS A 169 6.57 18.60 -3.80
C HIS A 169 7.99 18.55 -3.22
N ALA A 170 8.81 19.54 -3.57
CA ALA A 170 10.10 19.72 -2.92
C ALA A 170 9.92 19.93 -1.41
N MET A 171 10.70 19.23 -0.61
CA MET A 171 10.64 19.32 0.84
C MET A 171 11.08 20.72 1.27
N ARG A 172 10.22 21.42 2.00
CA ARG A 172 10.57 22.70 2.64
C ARG A 172 11.50 22.44 3.82
N ASP A 173 12.38 23.38 4.08
CA ASP A 173 13.18 23.38 5.31
C ASP A 173 12.22 23.66 6.48
N PRO A 174 12.34 22.94 7.62
CA PRO A 174 11.55 23.24 8.81
C PRO A 174 11.57 24.72 9.24
N LYS A 175 12.63 25.48 8.89
CA LYS A 175 12.78 26.91 9.19
C LYS A 175 11.99 27.84 8.25
N ASP A 176 11.36 27.31 7.21
CA ASP A 176 10.64 28.09 6.19
C ASP A 176 9.25 28.57 6.65
N LEU A 177 8.75 28.09 7.80
CA LEU A 177 7.42 28.41 8.34
C LEU A 177 7.46 28.43 9.87
N THR A 178 6.60 29.23 10.50
CA THR A 178 6.44 29.23 11.96
C THR A 178 5.69 28.00 12.47
N ASP A 179 5.78 27.70 13.77
CA ASP A 179 5.10 26.54 14.37
C ASP A 179 3.58 26.51 14.12
N ALA A 180 2.95 27.70 14.19
CA ALA A 180 1.54 27.87 13.90
C ALA A 180 1.24 27.58 12.41
N GLN A 181 2.12 28.03 11.51
CA GLN A 181 2.00 27.74 10.08
C GLN A 181 2.21 26.25 9.78
N TRP A 182 3.15 25.58 10.48
CA TRP A 182 3.36 24.14 10.36
C TRP A 182 2.16 23.33 10.82
N THR A 183 1.49 23.74 11.89
CA THR A 183 0.26 23.07 12.35
C THR A 183 -0.83 23.09 11.27
N VAL A 184 -1.01 24.22 10.60
CA VAL A 184 -1.97 24.35 9.49
C VAL A 184 -1.50 23.58 8.25
N ALA A 185 -0.22 23.68 7.89
CA ALA A 185 0.34 23.00 6.74
C ALA A 185 0.25 21.47 6.87
N VAL A 186 0.57 20.92 8.04
CA VAL A 186 0.46 19.48 8.30
C VAL A 186 -0.99 19.02 8.34
N THR A 187 -1.92 19.85 8.82
CA THR A 187 -3.36 19.55 8.71
C THR A 187 -3.81 19.44 7.25
N HIS A 188 -3.35 20.36 6.38
CA HIS A 188 -3.60 20.27 4.95
C HIS A 188 -2.97 19.01 4.35
N MET A 189 -1.70 18.74 4.66
CA MET A 189 -0.99 17.55 4.19
C MET A 189 -1.68 16.28 4.67
N ARG A 190 -2.17 16.21 5.90
CA ARG A 190 -2.91 15.05 6.42
C ARG A 190 -4.07 14.66 5.50
N LEU A 191 -4.88 15.63 5.10
CA LEU A 191 -6.03 15.41 4.23
C LEU A 191 -5.61 15.02 2.81
N ARG A 192 -4.58 15.66 2.26
CA ARG A 192 -4.12 15.43 0.88
C ARG A 192 -3.29 14.15 0.73
N ALA A 193 -2.56 13.79 1.78
CA ALA A 193 -1.64 12.67 1.84
C ALA A 193 -2.26 11.42 2.49
N GLY A 194 -3.49 11.50 2.98
CA GLY A 194 -4.20 10.39 3.62
C GLY A 194 -3.57 9.94 4.95
N LEU A 195 -2.97 10.88 5.70
CA LEU A 195 -2.29 10.53 6.95
C LEU A 195 -3.30 10.30 8.09
N ASP A 196 -3.04 9.28 8.91
CA ASP A 196 -3.75 9.13 10.17
C ASP A 196 -3.37 10.25 11.15
N GLY A 197 -4.18 10.42 12.20
CA GLY A 197 -4.01 11.52 13.13
C GLY A 197 -2.74 11.43 13.98
N GLN A 198 -2.23 10.23 14.24
CA GLN A 198 -1.00 10.05 15.00
C GLN A 198 0.21 10.42 14.16
N THR A 199 0.31 9.90 12.93
CA THR A 199 1.40 10.24 12.01
C THR A 199 1.47 11.75 11.74
N ALA A 200 0.31 12.41 11.56
CA ALA A 200 0.26 13.85 11.39
C ALA A 200 0.83 14.62 12.61
N ARG A 201 0.50 14.19 13.85
CA ARG A 201 1.05 14.83 15.05
C ARG A 201 2.56 14.63 15.18
N GLU A 202 3.04 13.41 14.94
CA GLU A 202 4.47 13.12 14.99
C GLU A 202 5.27 13.95 13.96
N ILE A 203 4.71 14.17 12.76
CA ILE A 203 5.29 15.07 11.76
C ILE A 203 5.27 16.53 12.22
N THR A 204 4.15 17.01 12.80
CA THR A 204 4.08 18.36 13.36
C THR A 204 5.14 18.57 14.44
N ASP A 205 5.26 17.63 15.39
CA ASP A 205 6.25 17.71 16.48
C ASP A 205 7.68 17.74 15.95
N PHE A 206 8.00 16.94 14.92
CA PHE A 206 9.30 16.99 14.26
C PHE A 206 9.58 18.36 13.61
N LEU A 207 8.62 18.92 12.88
CA LEU A 207 8.80 20.17 12.15
C LEU A 207 8.94 21.36 13.09
N THR A 208 8.11 21.46 14.13
CA THR A 208 8.17 22.57 15.09
C THR A 208 9.40 22.49 16.00
N SER A 209 9.88 21.30 16.34
CA SER A 209 11.15 21.15 17.08
C SER A 209 12.41 21.39 16.23
N SER A 210 12.26 21.45 14.90
CA SER A 210 13.36 21.67 13.95
C SER A 210 13.38 23.09 13.34
N ASN A 211 12.39 23.92 13.67
CA ASN A 211 12.21 25.31 13.22
C ASN A 211 13.04 26.28 14.07
#